data_AF-A0AAV1HV97-F1
#
_entry.id   AF-A0AAV1HV97-F1
#
_cell.length_a   1.000
_cell.length_b   1.000
_cell.length_c   1.000
_cell.angle_alpha   90.00
_cell.angle_beta   90.00
_cell.angle_gamma   90.00
#
_symmetry.space_group_name_H-M   'P 1'
#
loop_
_entity.id
_entity.type
_entity.pdbx_description
1 polymer ?
#
loop_
_entity_poly.entity_id
_entity_poly.type
_entity_poly.pdbx_seq_one_letter_code
_entity_poly.pdbx_strand_id
1 'polypeptide(L)'
;MIPAGHALTGQGIPNILHSSDEHVKQSVQWIYASDIAARRCKVQNTLSAATAWPSALSRPRESIKCNGIGFELGIEPNRGAEDNAKKLYTAAYSLLLMHDVLKSKAGIAFVKVLLHLQKGSAEHLLSAYGEWFTEIASSGHISWQDYLLDEIISGKGNPLAKAAARGLASGEGSMQRAAAYDLDILQRLAVTETTLAGWVSHVVSTPEGWLPAAAPSGGIGRRQEGSAGAEPAIAQEDRGTWIKGPLTAAQRRAWRDKLGGSWKWSQALPDLLALWHVHGTGLVAKHTTLYFQDGALTAPSPAADAPLPRSDLGFENFADKLVDPNKIDDKRTIEASCIFPRSTSDILSGAMSQGARTVVVPEGGLSDKGMDALGRALGQHPRIIFFAVYDWRGEASTLPADARRALALAQEGGNNWPSNANLMLMVDGIVR
;
A
#
# COMPACT_ATOMS: atom_id res chain seq x y z
N MET A 1 20.68 -34.67 61.15
CA MET A 1 21.50 -33.84 60.24
C MET A 1 20.92 -33.98 58.83
N ILE A 2 20.64 -32.82 58.22
CA ILE A 2 19.91 -32.44 56.98
C ILE A 2 20.53 -33.06 55.70
N PRO A 3 19.93 -33.07 54.46
CA PRO A 3 18.58 -32.63 53.95
C PRO A 3 17.78 -33.71 53.15
N ALA A 4 16.44 -33.64 53.01
CA ALA A 4 15.60 -32.84 52.07
C ALA A 4 15.88 -33.15 50.58
N GLY A 5 14.93 -33.41 49.67
CA GLY A 5 13.48 -33.20 49.60
C GLY A 5 13.20 -32.94 48.11
N HIS A 6 12.73 -33.97 47.38
CA HIS A 6 12.54 -33.92 45.92
C HIS A 6 11.34 -33.02 45.56
N ALA A 7 11.62 -31.95 44.81
CA ALA A 7 10.61 -31.12 44.17
C ALA A 7 10.07 -31.80 42.90
N LEU A 8 8.75 -31.93 42.83
CA LEU A 8 8.01 -32.35 41.64
C LEU A 8 7.97 -31.19 40.64
N THR A 9 8.61 -31.36 39.48
CA THR A 9 8.48 -30.47 38.33
C THR A 9 7.15 -30.73 37.63
N GLY A 10 6.37 -29.66 37.47
CA GLY A 10 5.07 -29.67 36.79
C GLY A 10 5.19 -30.06 35.33
N GLN A 11 4.32 -30.97 34.90
CA GLN A 11 4.08 -31.26 33.49
C GLN A 11 3.42 -30.04 32.83
N GLY A 12 4.11 -29.47 31.85
CA GLY A 12 3.57 -28.45 30.96
C GLY A 12 2.52 -29.03 30.03
N ILE A 13 1.35 -28.41 30.01
CA ILE A 13 0.28 -28.61 29.04
C ILE A 13 0.79 -28.11 27.67
N PRO A 14 0.81 -28.91 26.59
CA PRO A 14 1.16 -28.40 25.27
C PRO A 14 0.05 -27.48 24.75
N ASN A 15 0.48 -26.27 24.38
CA ASN A 15 -0.34 -25.18 23.87
C ASN A 15 -0.76 -25.49 22.41
N ILE A 16 -1.89 -26.19 22.23
CA ILE A 16 -2.48 -26.50 20.91
C ILE A 16 -3.45 -25.38 20.51
N LEU A 17 -2.94 -24.20 20.15
CA LEU A 17 -3.79 -23.09 19.64
C LEU A 17 -3.17 -22.28 18.48
N HIS A 18 -2.13 -22.77 17.81
CA HIS A 18 -1.48 -22.04 16.69
C HIS A 18 -1.69 -22.63 15.28
N SER A 19 -2.50 -23.70 15.13
CA SER A 19 -2.65 -24.41 13.84
C SER A 19 -3.80 -23.91 12.94
N SER A 20 -4.79 -23.19 13.48
CA SER A 20 -6.00 -22.82 12.73
C SER A 20 -5.77 -21.68 11.70
N ASP A 21 -4.85 -20.76 12.00
CA ASP A 21 -4.73 -19.50 11.24
C ASP A 21 -3.85 -19.62 9.97
N GLU A 22 -2.96 -20.61 9.90
CA GLU A 22 -2.23 -20.93 8.66
C GLU A 22 -3.11 -21.65 7.64
N HIS A 23 -3.99 -22.55 8.09
CA HIS A 23 -4.87 -23.30 7.20
C HIS A 23 -5.88 -22.40 6.48
N VAL A 24 -6.36 -21.34 7.13
CA VAL A 24 -7.25 -20.34 6.51
C VAL A 24 -6.48 -19.48 5.50
N LYS A 25 -5.25 -19.04 5.83
CA LYS A 25 -4.40 -18.28 4.89
C LYS A 25 -4.05 -19.10 3.65
N GLN A 26 -3.67 -20.37 3.82
CA GLN A 26 -3.39 -21.28 2.71
C GLN A 26 -4.65 -21.60 1.89
N SER A 27 -5.81 -21.76 2.53
CA SER A 27 -7.07 -22.04 1.82
C SER A 27 -7.54 -20.83 0.99
N VAL A 28 -7.44 -19.61 1.51
CA VAL A 28 -7.76 -18.38 0.75
C VAL A 28 -6.77 -18.18 -0.40
N GLN A 29 -5.49 -18.45 -0.18
CA GLN A 29 -4.45 -18.33 -1.20
C GLN A 29 -4.59 -19.42 -2.30
N TRP A 30 -5.00 -20.64 -1.94
CA TRP A 30 -5.34 -21.72 -2.89
C TRP A 30 -6.61 -21.44 -3.68
N ILE A 31 -7.66 -20.90 -3.05
CA ILE A 31 -8.89 -20.47 -3.73
C ILE A 31 -8.57 -19.34 -4.73
N TYR A 32 -7.70 -18.39 -4.34
CA TYR A 32 -7.23 -17.33 -5.23
C TYR A 32 -6.42 -17.86 -6.43
N ALA A 33 -5.50 -18.81 -6.22
CA ALA A 33 -4.68 -19.36 -7.29
C ALA A 33 -5.47 -20.26 -8.26
N SER A 34 -6.37 -21.10 -7.72
CA SER A 34 -7.16 -22.05 -8.50
C SER A 34 -8.23 -21.38 -9.35
N ASP A 35 -8.91 -20.33 -8.86
CA ASP A 35 -9.97 -19.65 -9.61
C ASP A 35 -9.38 -18.72 -10.72
N ILE A 36 -8.20 -18.15 -10.51
CA ILE A 36 -7.44 -17.41 -11.54
C ILE A 36 -6.95 -18.37 -12.65
N ALA A 37 -6.44 -19.55 -12.29
CA ALA A 37 -5.99 -20.56 -13.25
C ALA A 37 -7.17 -21.14 -14.06
N ALA A 38 -8.31 -21.42 -13.42
CA ALA A 38 -9.51 -21.93 -14.07
C ALA A 38 -10.09 -20.93 -15.09
N ARG A 39 -10.01 -19.62 -14.80
CA ARG A 39 -10.52 -18.57 -15.70
C ARG A 39 -9.59 -18.27 -16.87
N ARG A 40 -8.27 -18.36 -16.71
CA ARG A 40 -7.32 -18.27 -17.85
C ARG A 40 -7.55 -19.39 -18.89
N CYS A 41 -7.89 -20.60 -18.43
CA CYS A 41 -8.15 -21.74 -19.30
C CYS A 41 -9.45 -21.60 -20.11
N LYS A 42 -10.46 -20.88 -19.58
CA LYS A 42 -11.77 -20.70 -20.24
C LYS A 42 -11.80 -19.60 -21.31
N VAL A 43 -10.94 -18.58 -21.16
CA VAL A 43 -10.82 -17.47 -22.13
C VAL A 43 -10.12 -17.90 -23.43
N GLN A 44 -9.26 -18.93 -23.40
CA GLN A 44 -8.65 -19.48 -24.62
C GLN A 44 -9.58 -20.38 -25.45
N ASN A 45 -10.64 -20.95 -24.84
CA ASN A 45 -11.56 -21.86 -25.54
C ASN A 45 -12.80 -21.20 -26.15
N THR A 46 -12.97 -19.88 -26.02
CA THR A 46 -14.18 -19.17 -26.50
C THR A 46 -13.97 -18.33 -27.76
N LEU A 47 -12.78 -18.35 -28.38
CA LEU A 47 -12.46 -17.57 -29.59
C LEU A 47 -12.63 -18.32 -30.93
N SER A 48 -13.27 -19.50 -30.96
CA SER A 48 -13.45 -20.29 -32.20
C SER A 48 -14.90 -20.56 -32.64
N ALA A 49 -15.90 -19.85 -32.13
CA ALA A 49 -17.29 -20.07 -32.59
C ALA A 49 -18.10 -18.77 -32.65
N ALA A 50 -17.92 -18.00 -33.72
CA ALA A 50 -18.83 -16.90 -34.07
C ALA A 50 -18.93 -16.74 -35.59
N THR A 51 -19.71 -17.61 -36.26
CA THR A 51 -20.31 -17.27 -37.56
C THR A 51 -21.64 -18.01 -37.69
N ALA A 52 -22.76 -17.28 -37.57
CA ALA A 52 -24.03 -17.50 -38.29
C ALA A 52 -25.16 -16.70 -37.62
N TRP A 53 -25.71 -15.72 -38.35
CA TRP A 53 -27.03 -15.15 -38.09
C TRP A 53 -28.10 -16.00 -38.78
N PRO A 54 -29.31 -16.12 -38.19
CA PRO A 54 -30.49 -16.36 -38.99
C PRO A 54 -31.56 -15.26 -38.83
N SER A 55 -32.15 -14.95 -39.97
CA SER A 55 -33.23 -14.01 -40.23
C SER A 55 -34.57 -14.42 -39.62
N ALA A 56 -35.33 -13.38 -39.25
CA ALA A 56 -36.78 -13.21 -39.32
C ALA A 56 -37.71 -14.43 -39.19
N LEU A 57 -38.46 -14.48 -38.07
CA LEU A 57 -39.82 -15.04 -38.06
C LEU A 57 -40.75 -14.22 -37.15
N SER A 58 -41.92 -13.92 -37.72
CA SER A 58 -43.05 -13.17 -37.17
C SER A 58 -43.60 -13.79 -35.87
N ARG A 59 -43.97 -12.94 -34.91
CA ARG A 59 -44.79 -13.33 -33.74
C ARG A 59 -46.15 -12.63 -33.75
N PRO A 60 -47.23 -13.32 -33.33
CA PRO A 60 -48.57 -12.76 -33.25
C PRO A 60 -48.73 -11.81 -32.06
N ARG A 61 -49.61 -10.81 -32.21
CA ARG A 61 -49.97 -9.84 -31.17
C ARG A 61 -50.73 -10.52 -30.02
N GLU A 62 -50.06 -10.68 -28.88
CA GLU A 62 -50.74 -10.91 -27.60
C GLU A 62 -51.15 -9.58 -26.98
N SER A 63 -52.39 -9.55 -26.51
CA SER A 63 -53.05 -8.41 -25.87
C SER A 63 -52.29 -7.97 -24.61
N ILE A 64 -51.92 -6.70 -24.57
CA ILE A 64 -51.39 -6.02 -23.38
C ILE A 64 -52.48 -6.04 -22.30
N LYS A 65 -52.30 -6.85 -21.26
CA LYS A 65 -53.06 -6.72 -20.01
C LYS A 65 -52.43 -5.59 -19.21
N CYS A 66 -53.13 -4.46 -19.18
CA CYS A 66 -52.81 -3.33 -18.32
C CYS A 66 -53.16 -3.70 -16.88
N ASN A 67 -52.20 -4.25 -16.13
CA ASN A 67 -52.34 -4.30 -14.67
C ASN A 67 -52.00 -2.91 -14.13
N GLY A 68 -52.99 -2.28 -13.49
CA GLY A 68 -52.87 -0.95 -12.91
C GLY A 68 -51.70 -0.84 -11.94
N ILE A 69 -51.09 0.33 -11.94
CA ILE A 69 -50.01 0.75 -11.05
C ILE A 69 -50.55 0.80 -9.61
N GLY A 70 -50.53 -0.34 -8.94
CA GLY A 70 -50.63 -0.46 -7.49
C GLY A 70 -49.28 -0.91 -6.98
N PHE A 71 -48.54 -0.01 -6.31
CA PHE A 71 -47.30 -0.36 -5.62
C PHE A 71 -47.62 -1.14 -4.34
N GLU A 72 -48.07 -2.39 -4.49
CA GLU A 72 -47.77 -3.41 -3.49
C GLU A 72 -46.31 -3.82 -3.71
N LEU A 73 -45.40 -3.03 -3.14
CA LEU A 73 -44.05 -3.48 -2.91
C LEU A 73 -44.15 -4.61 -1.89
N GLY A 74 -44.25 -5.84 -2.38
CA GLY A 74 -43.80 -7.01 -1.65
C GLY A 74 -42.34 -6.77 -1.31
N ILE A 75 -42.10 -6.17 -0.16
CA ILE A 75 -40.79 -6.06 0.46
C ILE A 75 -40.43 -7.50 0.81
N GLU A 76 -39.81 -8.21 -0.12
CA GLU A 76 -38.93 -9.32 0.24
C GLU A 76 -37.76 -8.67 0.98
N PRO A 77 -37.70 -8.74 2.33
CA PRO A 77 -36.88 -7.80 3.09
C PRO A 77 -35.38 -7.98 2.79
N ASN A 78 -34.94 -9.21 2.49
CA ASN A 78 -33.53 -9.55 2.58
C ASN A 78 -32.77 -9.62 1.25
N ARG A 79 -33.46 -9.73 0.09
CA ARG A 79 -32.76 -9.98 -1.19
C ARG A 79 -31.83 -8.85 -1.61
N GLY A 80 -32.15 -7.61 -1.24
CA GLY A 80 -31.36 -6.44 -1.65
C GLY A 80 -29.93 -6.45 -1.12
N ALA A 81 -29.73 -6.79 0.15
CA ALA A 81 -28.40 -6.80 0.77
C ALA A 81 -27.54 -7.95 0.22
N GLU A 82 -28.10 -9.15 0.13
CA GLU A 82 -27.42 -10.34 -0.39
C GLU A 82 -27.04 -10.17 -1.88
N ASP A 83 -27.97 -9.66 -2.71
CA ASP A 83 -27.71 -9.43 -4.13
C ASP A 83 -26.67 -8.33 -4.35
N ASN A 84 -26.69 -7.27 -3.55
CA ASN A 84 -25.68 -6.21 -3.60
C ASN A 84 -24.32 -6.75 -3.17
N ALA A 85 -24.26 -7.51 -2.06
CA ALA A 85 -23.03 -8.15 -1.61
C ALA A 85 -22.44 -9.09 -2.67
N LYS A 86 -23.29 -9.89 -3.35
CA LYS A 86 -22.89 -10.76 -4.45
C LYS A 86 -22.31 -9.99 -5.64
N LYS A 87 -22.94 -8.87 -6.03
CA LYS A 87 -22.44 -8.00 -7.11
C LYS A 87 -21.08 -7.40 -6.75
N LEU A 88 -20.94 -6.88 -5.52
CA LEU A 88 -19.70 -6.29 -5.04
C LEU A 88 -18.59 -7.34 -4.90
N TYR A 89 -18.90 -8.52 -4.37
CA TYR A 89 -17.95 -9.63 -4.30
C TYR A 89 -17.44 -9.99 -5.70
N THR A 90 -18.35 -10.15 -6.67
CA THR A 90 -17.96 -10.41 -8.07
C THR A 90 -17.11 -9.26 -8.64
N ALA A 91 -17.44 -8.01 -8.30
CA ALA A 91 -16.68 -6.85 -8.76
C ALA A 91 -15.25 -6.83 -8.18
N ALA A 92 -15.07 -7.16 -6.89
CA ALA A 92 -13.76 -7.27 -6.25
C ALA A 92 -12.82 -8.26 -6.97
N TYR A 93 -13.34 -9.41 -7.40
CA TYR A 93 -12.58 -10.41 -8.18
C TYR A 93 -12.40 -10.05 -9.65
N SER A 94 -13.07 -8.99 -10.14
CA SER A 94 -12.91 -8.52 -11.53
C SER A 94 -11.82 -7.46 -11.71
N LEU A 95 -11.16 -7.04 -10.61
CA LEU A 95 -10.02 -6.13 -10.65
C LEU A 95 -8.86 -6.73 -11.43
N LEU A 96 -8.25 -5.94 -12.32
CA LEU A 96 -7.20 -6.39 -13.25
C LEU A 96 -5.80 -6.02 -12.77
N LEU A 97 -5.58 -4.76 -12.43
CA LEU A 97 -4.28 -4.17 -12.06
C LEU A 97 -4.23 -3.76 -10.58
N MET A 98 -5.36 -3.36 -10.00
CA MET A 98 -5.44 -2.82 -8.63
C MET A 98 -5.94 -3.85 -7.60
N HIS A 99 -5.79 -5.15 -7.86
CA HIS A 99 -6.20 -6.19 -6.91
C HIS A 99 -5.43 -6.13 -5.58
N ASP A 100 -4.22 -5.57 -5.57
CA ASP A 100 -3.39 -5.46 -4.37
C ASP A 100 -3.99 -4.54 -3.30
N VAL A 101 -4.89 -3.62 -3.69
CA VAL A 101 -5.69 -2.79 -2.76
C VAL A 101 -6.50 -3.67 -1.80
N LEU A 102 -6.96 -4.84 -2.26
CA LEU A 102 -7.76 -5.78 -1.46
C LEU A 102 -6.94 -6.89 -0.80
N LYS A 103 -5.62 -6.95 -1.00
CA LYS A 103 -4.75 -7.96 -0.37
C LYS A 103 -4.29 -7.58 1.05
N SER A 104 -4.58 -6.37 1.49
CA SER A 104 -4.35 -5.97 2.86
C SER A 104 -5.26 -6.74 3.82
N LYS A 105 -4.94 -6.73 5.12
CA LYS A 105 -5.80 -7.33 6.14
C LYS A 105 -7.21 -6.75 6.12
N ALA A 106 -7.32 -5.42 6.03
CA ALA A 106 -8.58 -4.71 5.88
C ALA A 106 -9.36 -5.13 4.62
N GLY A 107 -8.70 -5.19 3.46
CA GLY A 107 -9.32 -5.62 2.20
C GLY A 107 -9.81 -7.06 2.23
N ILE A 108 -9.00 -7.97 2.79
CA ILE A 108 -9.38 -9.38 2.97
C ILE A 108 -10.59 -9.48 3.90
N ALA A 109 -10.58 -8.77 5.03
CA ALA A 109 -11.70 -8.77 5.97
C ALA A 109 -12.98 -8.20 5.34
N PHE A 110 -12.89 -7.14 4.53
CA PHE A 110 -14.01 -6.60 3.77
C PHE A 110 -14.60 -7.65 2.80
N VAL A 111 -13.76 -8.34 2.04
CA VAL A 111 -14.21 -9.39 1.11
C VAL A 111 -14.84 -10.57 1.87
N LYS A 112 -14.36 -10.92 3.07
CA LYS A 112 -15.01 -11.91 3.95
C LYS A 112 -16.42 -11.46 4.35
N VAL A 113 -16.62 -10.19 4.71
CA VAL A 113 -17.97 -9.65 5.01
C VAL A 113 -18.89 -9.84 3.81
N LEU A 114 -18.45 -9.46 2.61
CA LEU A 114 -19.25 -9.65 1.39
C LEU A 114 -19.55 -11.12 1.09
N LEU A 115 -18.63 -12.03 1.40
CA LEU A 115 -18.85 -13.47 1.25
C LEU A 115 -19.91 -13.99 2.24
N HIS A 116 -19.80 -13.62 3.51
CA HIS A 116 -20.72 -14.07 4.55
C HIS A 116 -22.10 -13.40 4.45
N LEU A 117 -22.20 -12.20 3.88
CA LEU A 117 -23.49 -11.59 3.52
C LEU A 117 -24.25 -12.40 2.47
N GLN A 118 -23.58 -13.20 1.64
CA GLN A 118 -24.27 -13.97 0.59
C GLN A 118 -24.83 -15.30 1.10
N LYS A 119 -24.06 -16.03 1.92
CA LYS A 119 -24.37 -17.42 2.32
C LYS A 119 -23.79 -17.82 3.68
N GLY A 120 -23.34 -16.85 4.48
CA GLY A 120 -22.68 -17.11 5.76
C GLY A 120 -23.65 -17.40 6.90
N SER A 121 -23.15 -18.05 7.96
CA SER A 121 -23.85 -18.04 9.24
C SER A 121 -23.78 -16.65 9.87
N ALA A 122 -24.77 -16.34 10.71
CA ALA A 122 -24.82 -15.08 11.46
C ALA A 122 -23.53 -14.82 12.27
N GLU A 123 -23.00 -15.85 12.92
CA GLU A 123 -21.80 -15.78 13.74
C GLU A 123 -20.57 -15.41 12.92
N HIS A 124 -20.38 -16.05 11.75
CA HIS A 124 -19.25 -15.75 10.87
C HIS A 124 -19.37 -14.35 10.25
N LEU A 125 -20.59 -13.90 9.94
CA LEU A 125 -20.80 -12.55 9.44
C LEU A 125 -20.44 -11.49 10.48
N LEU A 126 -20.89 -11.65 11.72
CA LEU A 126 -20.56 -10.72 12.81
C LEU A 126 -19.05 -10.73 13.13
N SER A 127 -18.42 -11.91 13.14
CA SER A 127 -16.97 -12.04 13.30
C SER A 127 -16.21 -11.33 12.18
N ALA A 128 -16.57 -11.57 10.92
CA ALA A 128 -15.93 -10.93 9.77
C ALA A 128 -16.12 -9.41 9.78
N TYR A 129 -17.29 -8.93 10.20
CA TYR A 129 -17.55 -7.49 10.34
C TYR A 129 -16.68 -6.88 11.44
N GLY A 130 -16.59 -7.52 12.60
CA GLY A 130 -15.74 -7.08 13.71
C GLY A 130 -14.24 -7.06 13.35
N GLU A 131 -13.77 -8.09 12.62
CA GLU A 131 -12.41 -8.13 12.06
C GLU A 131 -12.17 -6.93 11.14
N TRP A 132 -13.06 -6.71 10.17
CA TRP A 132 -12.93 -5.59 9.23
C TRP A 132 -12.95 -4.24 9.93
N PHE A 133 -13.88 -4.02 10.85
CA PHE A 133 -13.98 -2.78 11.61
C PHE A 133 -12.71 -2.50 12.42
N THR A 134 -12.17 -3.53 13.08
CA THR A 134 -10.92 -3.43 13.85
C THR A 134 -9.74 -3.09 12.95
N GLU A 135 -9.64 -3.70 11.76
CA GLU A 135 -8.56 -3.42 10.81
C GLU A 135 -8.63 -1.99 10.27
N ILE A 136 -9.84 -1.46 9.99
CA ILE A 136 -9.99 -0.06 9.58
C ILE A 136 -9.63 0.89 10.72
N ALA A 137 -10.14 0.66 11.93
CA ALA A 137 -9.81 1.47 13.10
C ALA A 137 -8.30 1.47 13.40
N SER A 138 -7.64 0.32 13.26
CA SER A 138 -6.19 0.17 13.50
C SER A 138 -5.34 0.78 12.38
N SER A 139 -5.90 0.97 11.19
CA SER A 139 -5.17 1.49 10.03
C SER A 139 -4.92 3.01 10.09
N GLY A 140 -5.58 3.73 11.02
CA GLY A 140 -5.48 5.18 11.15
C GLY A 140 -6.28 5.98 10.10
N HIS A 141 -7.09 5.32 9.28
CA HIS A 141 -8.00 5.96 8.33
C HIS A 141 -9.34 6.31 8.99
N ILE A 142 -10.00 7.37 8.52
CA ILE A 142 -11.29 7.81 9.06
C ILE A 142 -12.43 6.92 8.55
N SER A 143 -12.29 6.43 7.32
CA SER A 143 -13.29 5.60 6.65
C SER A 143 -12.66 4.52 5.77
N TRP A 144 -13.48 3.55 5.36
CA TRP A 144 -13.16 2.56 4.34
C TRP A 144 -12.85 3.20 2.99
N GLN A 145 -13.60 4.24 2.61
CA GLN A 145 -13.32 5.01 1.41
C GLN A 145 -11.94 5.67 1.49
N ASP A 146 -11.61 6.30 2.62
CA ASP A 146 -10.29 6.92 2.84
C ASP A 146 -9.15 5.89 2.73
N TYR A 147 -9.38 4.69 3.27
CA TYR A 147 -8.45 3.57 3.16
C TYR A 147 -8.20 3.19 1.69
N LEU A 148 -9.27 2.97 0.92
CA LEU A 148 -9.17 2.63 -0.51
C LEU A 148 -8.46 3.72 -1.30
N LEU A 149 -8.79 4.98 -1.04
CA LEU A 149 -8.18 6.12 -1.71
C LEU A 149 -6.69 6.24 -1.38
N ASP A 150 -6.27 6.02 -0.14
CA ASP A 150 -4.84 6.01 0.23
C ASP A 150 -4.08 4.89 -0.49
N GLU A 151 -4.67 3.69 -0.59
CA GLU A 151 -4.05 2.59 -1.32
C GLU A 151 -3.96 2.86 -2.83
N ILE A 152 -4.98 3.47 -3.44
CA ILE A 152 -4.94 3.94 -4.84
C ILE A 152 -3.83 4.97 -5.03
N ILE A 153 -3.80 6.01 -4.19
CA ILE A 153 -2.78 7.07 -4.22
C ILE A 153 -1.38 6.47 -4.11
N SER A 154 -1.20 5.47 -3.23
CA SER A 154 0.09 4.81 -3.07
C SER A 154 0.57 4.06 -4.31
N GLY A 155 -0.34 3.60 -5.17
CA GLY A 155 -0.02 2.77 -6.33
C GLY A 155 0.67 1.46 -5.96
N LYS A 156 0.54 0.98 -4.72
CA LYS A 156 1.21 -0.23 -4.23
C LYS A 156 0.80 -1.44 -5.07
N GLY A 157 1.78 -2.15 -5.61
CA GLY A 157 1.55 -3.37 -6.39
C GLY A 157 0.95 -3.15 -7.79
N ASN A 158 0.59 -1.91 -8.14
CA ASN A 158 -0.01 -1.61 -9.43
C ASN A 158 1.09 -1.50 -10.52
N PRO A 159 1.08 -2.37 -11.55
CA PRO A 159 2.08 -2.34 -12.61
C PRO A 159 2.04 -1.06 -13.45
N LEU A 160 0.87 -0.44 -13.65
CA LEU A 160 0.75 0.84 -14.35
C LEU A 160 1.38 1.97 -13.54
N ALA A 161 1.16 1.97 -12.23
CA ALA A 161 1.77 2.94 -11.34
C ALA A 161 3.31 2.81 -11.35
N LYS A 162 3.82 1.56 -11.29
CA LYS A 162 5.26 1.28 -11.43
C LYS A 162 5.83 1.74 -12.76
N ALA A 163 5.08 1.56 -13.86
CA ALA A 163 5.46 2.08 -15.18
C ALA A 163 5.48 3.62 -15.19
N ALA A 164 4.50 4.28 -14.57
CA ALA A 164 4.42 5.74 -14.49
C ALA A 164 5.59 6.33 -13.70
N ALA A 165 5.93 5.74 -12.55
CA ALA A 165 7.09 6.11 -11.75
C ALA A 165 8.41 5.99 -12.53
N ARG A 166 8.49 5.08 -13.51
CA ARG A 166 9.65 4.91 -14.40
C ARG A 166 9.62 5.83 -15.63
N GLY A 167 8.58 6.65 -15.80
CA GLY A 167 8.39 7.47 -17.00
C GLY A 167 7.91 6.67 -18.23
N LEU A 168 7.47 5.42 -18.04
CA LEU A 168 7.08 4.51 -19.13
C LEU A 168 5.57 4.49 -19.39
N ALA A 169 4.74 5.13 -18.55
CA ALA A 169 3.28 5.12 -18.71
C ALA A 169 2.75 6.22 -19.64
N SER A 170 3.36 6.39 -20.82
CA SER A 170 2.93 7.38 -21.82
C SER A 170 1.93 6.79 -22.82
N GLY A 171 0.88 7.57 -23.14
CA GLY A 171 -0.10 7.26 -24.19
C GLY A 171 -1.28 6.38 -23.74
N GLU A 172 -2.38 6.40 -24.50
CA GLU A 172 -3.55 5.57 -24.23
C GLU A 172 -3.26 4.10 -24.54
N GLY A 173 -3.35 3.24 -23.52
CA GLY A 173 -3.02 1.82 -23.62
C GLY A 173 -4.06 0.91 -22.98
N SER A 174 -3.96 -0.39 -23.24
CA SER A 174 -4.79 -1.41 -22.58
C SER A 174 -4.65 -1.35 -21.05
N MET A 175 -3.46 -1.05 -20.52
CA MET A 175 -3.24 -0.89 -19.08
C MET A 175 -3.99 0.32 -18.49
N GLN A 176 -4.05 1.44 -19.20
CA GLN A 176 -4.80 2.61 -18.73
C GLN A 176 -6.31 2.34 -18.74
N ARG A 177 -6.82 1.65 -19.76
CA ARG A 177 -8.23 1.21 -19.78
C ARG A 177 -8.55 0.24 -18.64
N ALA A 178 -7.65 -0.70 -18.35
CA ALA A 178 -7.79 -1.62 -17.23
C ALA A 178 -7.75 -0.88 -15.88
N ALA A 179 -6.85 0.10 -15.70
CA ALA A 179 -6.80 0.92 -14.50
C ALA A 179 -8.04 1.81 -14.33
N ALA A 180 -8.56 2.40 -15.42
CA ALA A 180 -9.80 3.16 -15.39
C ALA A 180 -10.99 2.28 -14.98
N TYR A 181 -11.10 1.08 -15.54
CA TYR A 181 -12.10 0.10 -15.16
C TYR A 181 -12.00 -0.29 -13.67
N ASP A 182 -10.79 -0.56 -13.19
CA ASP A 182 -10.55 -0.90 -11.78
C ASP A 182 -10.90 0.26 -10.84
N LEU A 183 -10.58 1.51 -11.19
CA LEU A 183 -10.92 2.69 -10.40
C LEU A 183 -12.44 2.83 -10.23
N ASP A 184 -13.20 2.61 -11.30
CA ASP A 184 -14.67 2.64 -11.23
C ASP A 184 -15.24 1.47 -10.39
N ILE A 185 -14.58 0.31 -10.39
CA ILE A 185 -14.94 -0.80 -9.48
C ILE A 185 -14.63 -0.44 -8.03
N LEU A 186 -13.43 0.07 -7.75
CA LEU A 186 -13.03 0.44 -6.39
C LEU A 186 -13.96 1.52 -5.83
N GLN A 187 -14.42 2.46 -6.67
CA GLN A 187 -15.45 3.42 -6.30
C GLN A 187 -16.76 2.74 -5.89
N ARG A 188 -17.19 1.69 -6.61
CA ARG A 188 -18.39 0.91 -6.23
C ARG A 188 -18.17 0.09 -4.95
N LEU A 189 -16.95 -0.37 -4.71
CA LEU A 189 -16.57 -1.10 -3.49
C LEU A 189 -16.43 -0.18 -2.27
N ALA A 190 -16.33 1.15 -2.46
CA ALA A 190 -16.32 2.16 -1.41
C ALA A 190 -17.72 2.36 -0.79
N VAL A 191 -18.35 1.27 -0.37
CA VAL A 191 -19.62 1.28 0.37
C VAL A 191 -19.39 1.94 1.73
N THR A 192 -20.28 2.84 2.11
CA THR A 192 -20.20 3.47 3.44
C THR A 192 -20.40 2.44 4.54
N GLU A 193 -19.75 2.65 5.66
CA GLU A 193 -19.81 1.76 6.80
C GLU A 193 -21.22 1.69 7.39
N THR A 194 -21.96 2.80 7.34
CA THR A 194 -23.38 2.85 7.72
C THR A 194 -24.23 1.91 6.86
N THR A 195 -23.97 1.86 5.55
CA THR A 195 -24.68 0.97 4.62
C THR A 195 -24.31 -0.48 4.88
N LEU A 196 -23.03 -0.77 5.08
CA LEU A 196 -22.55 -2.12 5.35
C LEU A 196 -23.08 -2.65 6.70
N ALA A 197 -23.05 -1.83 7.76
CA ALA A 197 -23.64 -2.16 9.05
C ALA A 197 -25.16 -2.41 8.93
N GLY A 198 -25.84 -1.58 8.13
CA GLY A 198 -27.26 -1.75 7.81
C GLY A 198 -27.53 -3.11 7.18
N TRP A 199 -26.74 -3.52 6.18
CA TRP A 199 -26.86 -4.85 5.56
C TRP A 199 -26.64 -5.98 6.55
N VAL A 200 -25.64 -5.86 7.44
CA VAL A 200 -25.37 -6.87 8.47
C VAL A 200 -26.53 -6.99 9.46
N SER A 201 -27.05 -5.86 9.96
CA SER A 201 -28.20 -5.83 10.90
C SER A 201 -29.50 -6.33 10.27
N HIS A 202 -29.59 -6.29 8.94
CA HIS A 202 -30.74 -6.83 8.22
C HIS A 202 -30.65 -8.36 8.16
N VAL A 203 -29.48 -8.91 7.83
CA VAL A 203 -29.29 -10.35 7.67
C VAL A 203 -29.23 -11.08 9.03
N VAL A 204 -28.78 -10.40 10.08
CA VAL A 204 -28.58 -10.99 11.42
C VAL A 204 -29.32 -10.19 12.47
N SER A 205 -29.98 -10.89 13.39
CA SER A 205 -30.57 -10.27 14.58
C SER A 205 -29.46 -9.74 15.50
N THR A 206 -29.21 -8.44 15.47
CA THR A 206 -28.21 -7.77 16.30
C THR A 206 -28.83 -7.20 17.58
N PRO A 207 -28.08 -7.14 18.71
CA PRO A 207 -28.55 -6.49 19.93
C PRO A 207 -28.90 -5.01 19.74
N GLU A 208 -29.76 -4.48 20.62
CA GLU A 208 -30.04 -3.06 20.69
C GLU A 208 -28.75 -2.27 20.90
N GLY A 209 -28.55 -1.19 20.13
CA GLY A 209 -27.34 -0.38 20.18
C GLY A 209 -26.16 -0.89 19.35
N TRP A 210 -26.24 -2.10 18.75
CA TRP A 210 -25.15 -2.58 17.87
C TRP A 210 -24.98 -1.70 16.64
N LEU A 211 -26.08 -1.40 15.93
CA LEU A 211 -26.02 -0.60 14.69
C LEU A 211 -25.38 0.79 14.87
N PRO A 212 -25.75 1.62 15.88
CA PRO A 212 -25.09 2.90 16.09
C PRO A 212 -23.63 2.77 16.58
N ALA A 213 -23.24 1.65 17.20
CA ALA A 213 -21.84 1.38 17.55
C ALA A 213 -21.02 0.88 16.35
N ALA A 214 -21.64 0.12 15.46
CA ALA A 214 -21.03 -0.51 14.30
C ALA A 214 -20.92 0.43 13.09
N ALA A 215 -21.81 1.41 12.98
CA ALA A 215 -21.79 2.44 11.94
C ALA A 215 -20.93 3.62 12.44
N PRO A 216 -19.64 3.71 12.07
CA PRO A 216 -18.80 4.81 12.52
C PRO A 216 -19.43 6.13 12.09
N SER A 217 -19.76 6.93 13.10
CA SER A 217 -20.04 8.35 12.92
C SER A 217 -18.69 9.02 12.77
N GLY A 218 -18.46 9.73 11.67
CA GLY A 218 -17.18 10.39 11.38
C GLY A 218 -16.58 11.04 12.62
N GLY A 219 -15.43 10.51 13.06
CA GLY A 219 -14.52 11.13 14.02
C GLY A 219 -14.91 11.01 15.49
N ILE A 220 -14.17 10.15 16.21
CA ILE A 220 -13.68 10.58 17.53
C ILE A 220 -12.81 11.82 17.25
N GLY A 221 -13.30 12.98 17.69
CA GLY A 221 -12.88 14.34 17.34
C GLY A 221 -11.42 14.53 16.92
N ARG A 222 -11.18 14.70 15.62
CA ARG A 222 -10.03 15.45 15.12
C ARG A 222 -10.51 16.83 14.69
N ARG A 223 -10.09 17.84 15.45
CA ARG A 223 -10.26 19.25 15.17
C ARG A 223 -9.95 19.50 13.69
N GLN A 224 -10.94 19.97 12.93
CA GLN A 224 -10.70 20.57 11.62
C GLN A 224 -9.82 21.79 11.86
N GLU A 225 -8.50 21.61 11.82
CA GLU A 225 -7.61 22.74 11.58
C GLU A 225 -7.90 23.20 10.15
N GLY A 226 -8.31 24.45 10.01
CA GLY A 226 -8.73 25.06 8.77
C GLY A 226 -7.65 24.96 7.72
N SER A 227 -7.75 23.95 6.85
CA SER A 227 -6.95 23.84 5.64
C SER A 227 -7.54 24.81 4.64
N ALA A 228 -6.92 25.97 4.49
CA ALA A 228 -7.15 26.85 3.35
C ALA A 228 -7.05 26.02 2.07
N GLY A 229 -8.08 26.10 1.22
CA GLY A 229 -8.27 25.28 0.03
C GLY A 229 -7.21 25.56 -1.05
N ALA A 230 -5.99 25.10 -0.82
CA ALA A 230 -5.03 24.89 -1.90
C ALA A 230 -5.45 23.62 -2.62
N GLU A 231 -6.09 23.79 -3.78
CA GLU A 231 -6.25 22.71 -4.74
C GLU A 231 -4.88 22.06 -4.95
N PRO A 232 -4.75 20.72 -4.88
CA PRO A 232 -3.51 20.04 -5.19
C PRO A 232 -3.33 20.09 -6.71
N ALA A 233 -3.07 21.30 -7.23
CA ALA A 233 -2.54 21.46 -8.55
C ALA A 233 -1.18 20.77 -8.51
N ILE A 234 -1.10 19.58 -9.12
CA ILE A 234 0.14 19.24 -9.81
C ILE A 234 0.21 20.33 -10.87
N ALA A 235 0.85 21.46 -10.55
CA ALA A 235 1.23 22.41 -11.57
C ALA A 235 1.93 21.59 -12.66
N GLN A 236 1.87 22.05 -13.90
CA GLN A 236 2.54 21.41 -15.04
C GLN A 236 4.07 21.56 -14.86
N GLU A 237 4.56 21.03 -13.75
CA GLU A 237 5.92 21.05 -13.27
C GLU A 237 6.69 20.15 -14.21
N ASP A 238 7.87 20.63 -14.54
CA ASP A 238 8.83 19.93 -15.36
C ASP A 238 8.87 18.48 -14.89
N ARG A 239 8.68 17.55 -15.84
CA ARG A 239 8.76 16.10 -15.60
C ARG A 239 10.21 15.75 -15.31
N GLY A 240 10.71 16.26 -14.20
CA GLY A 240 12.09 16.21 -13.80
C GLY A 240 12.57 14.78 -13.81
N THR A 241 13.86 14.62 -14.05
CA THR A 241 14.51 13.32 -14.12
C THR A 241 14.30 12.52 -12.82
N TRP A 242 14.11 13.22 -11.68
CA TRP A 242 14.06 12.68 -10.33
C TRP A 242 12.66 12.71 -9.69
N ILE A 243 12.37 11.69 -8.87
CA ILE A 243 11.17 11.55 -8.06
C ILE A 243 11.30 12.43 -6.80
N LYS A 244 10.27 13.21 -6.50
CA LYS A 244 10.18 14.08 -5.32
C LYS A 244 10.00 13.28 -4.02
N GLY A 245 10.05 14.00 -2.90
CA GLY A 245 9.74 13.46 -1.58
C GLY A 245 8.34 12.82 -1.50
N PRO A 246 8.07 11.98 -0.48
CA PRO A 246 6.73 11.45 -0.23
C PRO A 246 5.71 12.57 -0.08
N LEU A 247 4.46 12.30 -0.45
CA LEU A 247 3.36 13.24 -0.20
C LEU A 247 3.23 13.51 1.30
N THR A 248 3.12 14.80 1.66
CA THR A 248 2.78 15.20 3.03
C THR A 248 1.36 14.73 3.38
N ALA A 249 1.06 14.64 4.69
CA ALA A 249 -0.27 14.25 5.14
C ALA A 249 -1.38 15.18 4.60
N ALA A 250 -1.10 16.49 4.49
CA ALA A 250 -2.02 17.49 3.94
C ALA A 250 -2.23 17.29 2.43
N GLN A 251 -1.16 17.12 1.65
CA GLN A 251 -1.26 16.85 0.21
C GLN A 251 -2.03 15.56 -0.07
N ARG A 252 -1.73 14.50 0.68
CA ARG A 252 -2.40 13.20 0.56
C ARG A 252 -3.88 13.30 0.91
N ARG A 253 -4.25 14.09 1.91
CA ARG A 253 -5.66 14.39 2.21
C ARG A 253 -6.33 15.12 1.06
N ALA A 254 -5.68 16.16 0.51
CA ALA A 254 -6.20 16.90 -0.64
C ALA A 254 -6.41 15.97 -1.86
N TRP A 255 -5.54 14.99 -2.07
CA TRP A 255 -5.73 13.96 -3.10
C TRP A 255 -6.91 13.04 -2.84
N ARG A 256 -7.12 12.62 -1.58
CA ARG A 256 -8.31 11.85 -1.22
C ARG A 256 -9.58 12.66 -1.43
N ASP A 257 -9.59 13.93 -1.04
CA ASP A 257 -10.75 14.82 -1.24
C ASP A 257 -11.03 15.01 -2.74
N LYS A 258 -9.98 15.20 -3.56
CA LYS A 258 -10.10 15.31 -5.02
C LYS A 258 -10.67 14.04 -5.67
N LEU A 259 -10.12 12.87 -5.32
CA LEU A 259 -10.60 11.58 -5.84
C LEU A 259 -12.00 11.24 -5.33
N GLY A 260 -12.23 11.37 -4.03
CA GLY A 260 -13.48 11.07 -3.36
C GLY A 260 -14.62 11.99 -3.78
N GLY A 261 -14.33 13.25 -4.12
CA GLY A 261 -15.30 14.21 -4.66
C GLY A 261 -15.59 14.05 -6.16
N SER A 262 -14.82 13.21 -6.87
CA SER A 262 -15.03 12.98 -8.30
C SER A 262 -16.23 12.06 -8.54
N TRP A 263 -17.08 12.42 -9.51
CA TRP A 263 -18.21 11.56 -9.92
C TRP A 263 -17.76 10.18 -10.41
N LYS A 264 -16.61 10.11 -11.10
CA LYS A 264 -15.95 8.87 -11.53
C LYS A 264 -14.48 8.89 -11.18
N TRP A 265 -14.00 7.90 -10.44
CA TRP A 265 -12.59 7.81 -10.07
C TRP A 265 -11.69 7.60 -11.30
N SER A 266 -12.18 6.97 -12.36
CA SER A 266 -11.45 6.83 -13.62
C SER A 266 -11.06 8.16 -14.27
N GLN A 267 -11.79 9.25 -14.04
CA GLN A 267 -11.48 10.56 -14.62
C GLN A 267 -10.20 11.16 -14.03
N ALA A 268 -9.81 10.75 -12.82
CA ALA A 268 -8.60 11.19 -12.17
C ALA A 268 -7.37 10.35 -12.56
N LEU A 269 -7.50 9.37 -13.47
CA LEU A 269 -6.38 8.54 -13.88
C LEU A 269 -5.20 9.34 -14.47
N PRO A 270 -5.38 10.37 -15.34
CA PRO A 270 -4.27 11.18 -15.82
C PRO A 270 -3.50 11.87 -14.69
N ASP A 271 -4.25 12.38 -13.70
CA ASP A 271 -3.71 13.04 -12.51
C ASP A 271 -2.95 12.05 -11.62
N LEU A 272 -3.47 10.82 -11.45
CA LEU A 272 -2.79 9.74 -10.73
C LEU A 272 -1.50 9.30 -11.43
N LEU A 273 -1.50 9.22 -12.77
CA LEU A 273 -0.29 8.91 -13.53
C LEU A 273 0.79 9.98 -13.33
N ALA A 274 0.41 11.25 -13.35
CA ALA A 274 1.31 12.36 -13.04
C ALA A 274 1.81 12.28 -11.59
N LEU A 275 0.92 11.99 -10.64
CA LEU A 275 1.28 11.81 -9.23
C LEU A 275 2.31 10.69 -9.04
N TRP A 276 2.07 9.50 -9.59
CA TRP A 276 3.01 8.38 -9.49
C TRP A 276 4.32 8.65 -10.24
N HIS A 277 4.26 9.41 -11.32
CA HIS A 277 5.45 9.84 -12.04
C HIS A 277 6.33 10.76 -11.19
N VAL A 278 5.73 11.67 -10.42
CA VAL A 278 6.43 12.67 -9.60
C VAL A 278 6.87 12.10 -8.25
N HIS A 279 6.02 11.34 -7.56
CA HIS A 279 6.26 10.88 -6.18
C HIS A 279 6.63 9.40 -6.06
N GLY A 280 6.60 8.65 -7.17
CA GLY A 280 6.84 7.22 -7.18
C GLY A 280 5.63 6.41 -6.72
N THR A 281 5.86 5.16 -6.31
CA THR A 281 4.80 4.22 -5.88
C THR A 281 5.23 3.31 -4.75
N GLY A 282 4.28 2.77 -3.99
CA GLY A 282 4.51 1.79 -2.93
C GLY A 282 5.28 2.38 -1.76
N LEU A 283 6.20 1.59 -1.19
CA LEU A 283 6.96 1.97 0.01
C LEU A 283 7.77 3.26 -0.17
N VAL A 284 8.46 3.40 -1.31
CA VAL A 284 9.29 4.57 -1.60
C VAL A 284 8.49 5.88 -1.77
N ALA A 285 7.21 5.78 -2.09
CA ALA A 285 6.30 6.93 -2.15
C ALA A 285 5.67 7.26 -0.80
N LYS A 286 5.61 6.30 0.13
CA LYS A 286 5.04 6.49 1.46
C LYS A 286 6.07 6.97 2.49
N HIS A 287 7.34 6.57 2.36
CA HIS A 287 8.36 6.83 3.40
C HIS A 287 9.59 7.52 2.82
N THR A 288 10.16 8.45 3.60
CA THR A 288 11.48 9.05 3.36
C THR A 288 12.59 8.12 3.81
N THR A 289 12.37 7.42 4.93
CA THR A 289 13.27 6.43 5.51
C THR A 289 12.72 5.03 5.33
N LEU A 290 13.55 4.12 4.85
CA LEU A 290 13.27 2.72 4.63
C LEU A 290 14.27 1.88 5.40
N TYR A 291 13.91 0.62 5.65
CA TYR A 291 14.82 -0.36 6.23
C TYR A 291 15.12 -1.44 5.21
N PHE A 292 16.31 -2.01 5.27
CA PHE A 292 16.65 -3.18 4.47
C PHE A 292 16.74 -4.41 5.38
N GLN A 293 15.82 -5.35 5.22
CA GLN A 293 15.73 -6.56 6.04
C GLN A 293 15.40 -7.74 5.13
N ASP A 294 16.08 -8.87 5.36
CA ASP A 294 15.86 -10.14 4.65
C ASP A 294 15.87 -10.02 3.12
N GLY A 295 16.74 -9.15 2.59
CA GLY A 295 16.87 -8.95 1.15
C GLY A 295 15.82 -8.04 0.51
N ALA A 296 14.95 -7.39 1.29
CA ALA A 296 13.90 -6.51 0.81
C ALA A 296 13.88 -5.15 1.54
N LEU A 297 13.34 -4.13 0.87
CA LEU A 297 13.03 -2.86 1.51
C LEU A 297 11.72 -2.99 2.29
N THR A 298 11.74 -2.57 3.55
CA THR A 298 10.61 -2.58 4.46
C THR A 298 10.30 -1.16 4.96
N ALA A 299 9.04 -0.95 5.35
CA ALA A 299 8.65 0.28 6.06
C ALA A 299 9.31 0.34 7.44
N PRO A 300 9.48 1.53 8.02
CA PRO A 300 9.79 1.67 9.43
C PRO A 300 8.81 0.85 10.27
N SER A 301 9.33 0.02 11.18
CA SER A 301 8.48 -0.65 12.14
C SER A 301 7.88 0.42 13.06
N PRO A 302 6.57 0.40 13.38
CA PRO A 302 5.95 1.38 14.28
C PRO A 302 6.55 1.33 15.70
N ALA A 303 7.17 0.21 16.09
CA ALA A 303 7.91 0.10 17.35
C ALA A 303 9.34 0.69 17.25
N ALA A 304 9.84 0.87 16.02
CA ALA A 304 11.14 1.46 15.70
C ALA A 304 11.03 2.92 15.23
N ASP A 305 9.83 3.53 15.22
CA ASP A 305 9.60 4.98 15.10
C ASP A 305 10.12 5.77 16.32
N ALA A 306 10.97 5.15 17.14
CA ALA A 306 11.97 5.92 17.85
C ALA A 306 12.70 6.75 16.78
N PRO A 307 12.68 8.10 16.85
CA PRO A 307 13.44 8.90 15.90
C PRO A 307 14.85 8.32 15.80
N LEU A 308 15.36 8.15 14.57
CA LEU A 308 16.81 8.01 14.34
C LEU A 308 17.48 8.87 15.39
N PRO A 309 18.33 8.32 16.28
CA PRO A 309 18.66 8.94 17.55
C PRO A 309 18.86 10.41 17.32
N ARG A 310 17.84 11.20 17.70
CA ARG A 310 17.90 12.65 17.60
C ARG A 310 19.02 12.99 18.53
N SER A 311 20.19 13.27 17.98
CA SER A 311 21.18 13.99 18.76
C SER A 311 20.49 15.30 19.13
N ASP A 312 20.38 15.56 20.42
CA ASP A 312 19.79 16.73 21.04
C ASP A 312 20.59 18.02 20.75
N LEU A 313 21.00 18.22 19.50
CA LEU A 313 21.78 19.33 19.03
C LEU A 313 20.88 20.17 18.12
N GLY A 314 20.10 21.05 18.74
CA GLY A 314 19.20 21.94 18.02
C GLY A 314 19.96 22.83 17.04
N PHE A 315 19.52 22.87 15.77
CA PHE A 315 20.06 23.80 14.77
C PHE A 315 19.01 24.17 13.73
N GLU A 316 18.91 25.47 13.45
CA GLU A 316 18.06 26.06 12.42
C GLU A 316 18.89 26.48 11.19
N ASN A 317 18.29 26.28 10.02
CA ASN A 317 18.42 27.01 8.74
C ASN A 317 19.77 27.06 7.99
N PHE A 318 19.94 26.18 6.99
CA PHE A 318 20.88 26.38 5.87
C PHE A 318 20.42 25.73 4.53
N ALA A 319 19.11 25.73 4.24
CA ALA A 319 18.55 25.04 3.07
C ALA A 319 18.80 25.71 1.70
N ASP A 320 19.32 26.94 1.63
CA ASP A 320 19.27 27.74 0.39
C ASP A 320 20.50 27.66 -0.54
N LYS A 321 21.53 26.84 -0.24
CA LYS A 321 22.77 26.87 -1.05
C LYS A 321 23.40 25.54 -1.46
N LEU A 322 22.78 24.39 -1.18
CA LEU A 322 23.37 23.11 -1.59
C LEU A 322 22.49 22.31 -2.56
N VAL A 323 23.12 22.00 -3.70
CA VAL A 323 22.72 21.05 -4.74
C VAL A 323 21.68 21.59 -5.72
N ASP A 324 22.19 22.19 -6.80
CA ASP A 324 21.48 22.27 -8.07
C ASP A 324 21.48 20.85 -8.70
N PRO A 325 20.32 20.17 -8.81
CA PRO A 325 20.25 18.81 -9.34
C PRO A 325 20.72 18.73 -10.80
N ASN A 326 20.74 19.85 -11.55
CA ASN A 326 21.29 19.90 -12.90
C ASN A 326 22.83 19.95 -12.94
N LYS A 327 23.50 20.07 -11.78
CA LYS A 327 24.96 20.00 -11.66
C LYS A 327 25.47 18.64 -11.16
N ILE A 328 24.58 17.66 -10.92
CA ILE A 328 24.93 16.27 -10.59
C ILE A 328 25.30 15.47 -11.87
N ASP A 329 25.38 16.11 -13.04
CA ASP A 329 25.72 15.43 -14.30
C ASP A 329 27.19 15.03 -14.40
N ASP A 330 28.06 15.53 -13.50
CA ASP A 330 29.46 15.15 -13.48
C ASP A 330 29.66 13.94 -12.57
N LYS A 331 29.66 12.74 -13.18
CA LYS A 331 29.85 11.41 -12.58
C LYS A 331 31.09 11.24 -11.68
N ARG A 332 31.92 12.27 -11.53
CA ARG A 332 33.17 12.28 -10.76
C ARG A 332 33.16 13.18 -9.52
N THR A 333 32.13 14.00 -9.30
CA THR A 333 32.17 14.97 -8.17
C THR A 333 31.73 14.37 -6.83
N ILE A 334 31.48 13.06 -6.76
CA ILE A 334 31.36 12.31 -5.50
C ILE A 334 32.54 11.31 -5.41
N GLU A 335 33.73 11.73 -5.83
CA GLU A 335 34.95 10.98 -5.53
C GLU A 335 35.30 11.14 -4.05
N ALA A 336 35.02 10.10 -3.28
CA ALA A 336 35.76 9.61 -2.12
C ALA A 336 36.63 10.64 -1.36
N SER A 337 36.03 11.47 -0.52
CA SER A 337 36.71 12.13 0.62
C SER A 337 35.66 12.61 1.61
N CYS A 338 35.22 11.71 2.49
CA CYS A 338 34.03 11.95 3.30
C CYS A 338 34.20 11.55 4.77
N ILE A 339 35.37 11.79 5.37
CA ILE A 339 35.42 11.96 6.84
C ILE A 339 34.65 13.26 7.14
N PHE A 340 33.33 13.17 7.35
CA PHE A 340 32.46 14.33 7.57
C PHE A 340 32.22 14.56 9.06
N PRO A 341 32.92 15.51 9.70
CA PRO A 341 32.53 15.95 11.03
C PRO A 341 31.30 16.87 10.90
N ARG A 342 30.20 16.51 11.57
CA ARG A 342 29.06 17.37 11.93
C ARG A 342 28.10 17.86 10.82
N SER A 343 28.43 17.81 9.53
CA SER A 343 27.57 18.33 8.43
C SER A 343 26.59 17.32 7.81
N THR A 344 26.67 16.04 8.16
CA THR A 344 25.96 14.99 7.41
C THR A 344 24.45 15.01 7.61
N SER A 345 23.96 15.44 8.78
CA SER A 345 22.52 15.58 9.03
C SER A 345 21.90 16.67 8.16
N ASP A 346 22.62 17.78 7.96
CA ASP A 346 22.12 18.89 7.13
C ASP A 346 22.10 18.50 5.66
N ILE A 347 23.13 17.77 5.21
CA ILE A 347 23.20 17.22 3.85
C ILE A 347 22.06 16.22 3.63
N LEU A 348 21.83 15.28 4.56
CA LEU A 348 20.74 14.32 4.45
C LEU A 348 19.38 15.02 4.51
N SER A 349 19.20 15.99 5.39
CA SER A 349 17.97 16.78 5.48
C SER A 349 17.69 17.56 4.19
N GLY A 350 18.71 18.22 3.64
CA GLY A 350 18.63 18.92 2.35
C GLY A 350 18.36 17.97 1.19
N ALA A 351 19.01 16.81 1.15
CA ALA A 351 18.76 15.82 0.12
C ALA A 351 17.35 15.19 0.25
N MET A 352 16.89 14.93 1.47
CA MET A 352 15.53 14.42 1.73
C MET A 352 14.46 15.42 1.31
N SER A 353 14.67 16.72 1.53
CA SER A 353 13.74 17.77 1.07
C SER A 353 13.68 17.84 -0.45
N GLN A 354 14.76 17.46 -1.13
CA GLN A 354 14.84 17.30 -2.59
C GLN A 354 14.31 15.94 -3.10
N GLY A 355 13.87 15.05 -2.21
CA GLY A 355 13.28 13.77 -2.60
C GLY A 355 14.23 12.58 -2.60
N ALA A 356 15.40 12.68 -1.98
CA ALA A 356 16.20 11.50 -1.66
C ALA A 356 15.51 10.60 -0.63
N ARG A 357 15.96 9.35 -0.54
CA ARG A 357 15.51 8.36 0.44
C ARG A 357 16.68 7.83 1.25
N THR A 358 16.47 7.65 2.54
CA THR A 358 17.46 6.97 3.39
C THR A 358 17.07 5.52 3.57
N VAL A 359 18.03 4.61 3.43
CA VAL A 359 17.83 3.18 3.65
C VAL A 359 18.74 2.75 4.78
N VAL A 360 18.15 2.46 5.94
CA VAL A 360 18.89 1.97 7.10
C VAL A 360 19.15 0.49 6.90
N VAL A 361 20.42 0.10 6.92
CA VAL A 361 20.83 -1.30 6.86
C VAL A 361 21.30 -1.74 8.24
N PRO A 362 20.65 -2.75 8.86
CA PRO A 362 21.04 -3.24 10.17
C PRO A 362 22.40 -3.97 10.11
N GLU A 363 23.02 -4.10 11.27
CA GLU A 363 24.24 -4.90 11.45
C GLU A 363 24.03 -6.34 10.93
N GLY A 364 24.99 -6.83 10.14
CA GLY A 364 24.91 -8.15 9.49
C GLY A 364 23.99 -8.22 8.27
N GLY A 365 23.24 -7.16 7.94
CA GLY A 365 22.40 -7.07 6.75
C GLY A 365 23.18 -7.00 5.43
N LEU A 366 24.49 -6.72 5.49
CA LEU A 366 25.38 -6.52 4.33
C LEU A 366 26.25 -7.75 4.01
N SER A 367 25.78 -8.97 4.31
CA SER A 367 26.40 -10.18 3.74
C SER A 367 26.54 -10.07 2.20
N ASP A 368 27.41 -10.85 1.57
CA ASP A 368 27.61 -10.84 0.12
C ASP A 368 26.30 -10.88 -0.67
N LYS A 369 25.38 -11.74 -0.25
CA LYS A 369 24.04 -11.85 -0.85
C LYS A 369 23.15 -10.65 -0.50
N GLY A 370 23.30 -10.11 0.71
CA GLY A 370 22.58 -8.92 1.19
C GLY A 370 22.94 -7.67 0.39
N MET A 371 24.23 -7.46 0.09
CA MET A 371 24.71 -6.34 -0.72
C MET A 371 24.15 -6.38 -2.15
N ASP A 372 24.22 -7.52 -2.81
CA ASP A 372 23.67 -7.67 -4.15
C ASP A 372 22.14 -7.51 -4.16
N ALA A 373 21.46 -7.98 -3.10
CA ALA A 373 20.02 -7.81 -2.94
C ALA A 373 19.65 -6.34 -2.70
N LEU A 374 20.42 -5.61 -1.90
CA LEU A 374 20.25 -4.18 -1.66
C LEU A 374 20.45 -3.40 -2.98
N GLY A 375 21.56 -3.60 -3.67
CA GLY A 375 21.83 -2.96 -4.97
C GLY A 375 20.71 -3.23 -5.98
N ARG A 376 20.22 -4.48 -6.08
CA ARG A 376 19.05 -4.81 -6.92
C ARG A 376 17.78 -4.10 -6.47
N ALA A 377 17.52 -3.99 -5.16
CA ALA A 377 16.34 -3.33 -4.63
C ALA A 377 16.35 -1.82 -4.95
N LEU A 378 17.48 -1.14 -4.75
CA LEU A 378 17.64 0.29 -5.06
C LEU A 378 17.61 0.55 -6.58
N GLY A 379 18.22 -0.32 -7.38
CA GLY A 379 18.25 -0.22 -8.85
C GLY A 379 16.89 -0.39 -9.52
N GLN A 380 15.88 -0.93 -8.81
CA GLN A 380 14.49 -0.98 -9.34
C GLN A 380 13.83 0.39 -9.45
N HIS A 381 14.44 1.42 -8.84
CA HIS A 381 13.94 2.78 -8.68
C HIS A 381 14.94 3.82 -9.25
N PRO A 382 15.26 3.78 -10.56
CA PRO A 382 16.34 4.56 -11.15
C PRO A 382 16.18 6.09 -11.04
N ARG A 383 14.97 6.56 -10.73
CA ARG A 383 14.62 7.98 -10.58
C ARG A 383 14.59 8.44 -9.12
N ILE A 384 15.03 7.62 -8.17
CA ILE A 384 15.13 8.00 -6.75
C ILE A 384 16.59 7.93 -6.35
N ILE A 385 17.07 8.98 -5.69
CA ILE A 385 18.39 8.99 -5.07
C ILE A 385 18.28 8.34 -3.69
N PHE A 386 19.09 7.31 -3.44
CA PHE A 386 19.16 6.63 -2.15
C PHE A 386 20.45 6.94 -1.42
N PHE A 387 20.35 7.08 -0.10
CA PHE A 387 21.46 7.06 0.84
C PHE A 387 21.31 5.81 1.70
N ALA A 388 22.03 4.76 1.35
CA ALA A 388 22.11 3.55 2.15
C ALA A 388 23.05 3.80 3.33
N VAL A 389 22.53 3.70 4.55
CA VAL A 389 23.25 4.02 5.77
C VAL A 389 23.43 2.73 6.56
N TYR A 390 24.69 2.31 6.72
CA TYR A 390 25.05 1.20 7.60
C TYR A 390 25.35 1.74 8.99
N ASP A 391 24.55 1.34 9.99
CA ASP A 391 24.72 1.76 11.39
C ASP A 391 25.64 0.77 12.12
N TRP A 392 26.93 1.13 12.28
CA TRP A 392 27.91 0.37 13.05
C TRP A 392 28.15 1.03 14.41
N ARG A 393 27.97 0.24 15.48
CA ARG A 393 28.08 0.70 16.88
C ARG A 393 29.36 0.26 17.60
N GLY A 394 30.35 -0.21 16.84
CA GLY A 394 31.65 -0.58 17.37
C GLY A 394 32.72 0.41 16.96
N GLU A 395 33.91 0.25 17.53
CA GLU A 395 35.06 1.06 17.15
C GLU A 395 35.41 0.90 15.65
N ALA A 396 35.95 1.95 15.04
CA ALA A 396 36.40 1.90 13.64
C ALA A 396 37.50 0.84 13.40
N SER A 397 38.28 0.53 14.44
CA SER A 397 39.33 -0.50 14.44
C SER A 397 38.76 -1.92 14.35
N THR A 398 37.51 -2.12 14.77
CA THR A 398 36.83 -3.43 14.85
C THR A 398 35.77 -3.61 13.77
N LEU A 399 35.83 -2.82 12.68
CA LEU A 399 34.88 -2.91 11.58
C LEU A 399 34.77 -4.35 11.05
N PRO A 400 33.57 -4.95 11.09
CA PRO A 400 33.35 -6.29 10.59
C PRO A 400 33.59 -6.32 9.07
N ALA A 401 33.78 -7.53 8.55
CA ALA A 401 34.18 -7.70 7.15
C ALA A 401 33.17 -7.10 6.16
N ASP A 402 31.89 -7.12 6.50
CA ASP A 402 30.78 -6.51 5.77
C ASP A 402 30.85 -4.97 5.78
N ALA A 403 31.15 -4.35 6.91
CA ALA A 403 31.33 -2.89 7.01
C ALA A 403 32.57 -2.41 6.22
N ARG A 404 33.67 -3.17 6.27
CA ARG A 404 34.86 -2.88 5.43
C ARG A 404 34.55 -2.99 3.95
N ARG A 405 33.74 -3.97 3.56
CA ARG A 405 33.29 -4.13 2.17
C ARG A 405 32.36 -2.99 1.75
N ALA A 406 31.47 -2.55 2.62
CA ALA A 406 30.63 -1.38 2.38
C ALA A 406 31.48 -0.13 2.13
N LEU A 407 32.50 0.08 2.97
CA LEU A 407 33.44 1.18 2.80
C LEU A 407 34.22 1.08 1.48
N ALA A 408 34.72 -0.10 1.12
CA ALA A 408 35.41 -0.31 -0.14
C ALA A 408 34.50 -0.03 -1.34
N LEU A 409 33.24 -0.48 -1.30
CA LEU A 409 32.27 -0.22 -2.38
C LEU A 409 31.87 1.25 -2.48
N ALA A 410 31.76 1.95 -1.35
CA ALA A 410 31.54 3.38 -1.33
C ALA A 410 32.71 4.17 -1.95
N GLN A 411 33.94 3.66 -1.82
CA GLN A 411 35.15 4.30 -2.36
C GLN A 411 35.40 3.95 -3.83
N GLU A 412 35.21 2.69 -4.22
CA GLU A 412 35.57 2.17 -5.54
C GLU A 412 34.46 2.37 -6.58
N GLY A 413 33.22 2.69 -6.17
CA GLY A 413 32.10 2.87 -7.09
C GLY A 413 31.85 1.62 -7.95
N GLY A 414 31.89 0.44 -7.33
CA GLY A 414 31.95 -0.84 -8.04
C GLY A 414 30.89 -1.01 -9.14
N ASN A 415 31.26 -1.68 -10.24
CA ASN A 415 30.43 -1.87 -11.45
C ASN A 415 29.00 -2.42 -11.23
N ASN A 416 28.72 -2.99 -10.05
CA ASN A 416 27.42 -3.59 -9.71
C ASN A 416 26.57 -2.71 -8.78
N TRP A 417 27.09 -1.58 -8.30
CA TRP A 417 26.33 -0.67 -7.45
C TRP A 417 25.49 0.29 -8.31
N PRO A 418 24.20 0.48 -8.01
CA PRO A 418 23.35 1.27 -8.87
C PRO A 418 23.70 2.76 -8.74
N SER A 419 23.77 3.47 -9.87
CA SER A 419 24.23 4.87 -9.94
C SER A 419 23.35 5.86 -9.19
N ASN A 420 22.15 5.44 -8.78
CA ASN A 420 21.21 6.23 -8.02
C ASN A 420 21.31 6.00 -6.50
N ALA A 421 22.32 5.28 -6.02
CA ALA A 421 22.52 5.02 -4.60
C ALA A 421 23.91 5.42 -4.12
N ASN A 422 23.99 6.06 -2.96
CA ASN A 422 25.22 6.32 -2.23
C ASN A 422 25.24 5.45 -0.97
N LEU A 423 26.36 4.81 -0.69
CA LEU A 423 26.54 4.01 0.52
C LEU A 423 27.35 4.82 1.54
N MET A 424 26.83 4.93 2.76
CA MET A 424 27.39 5.71 3.85
C MET A 424 27.57 4.80 5.07
N LEU A 425 28.71 4.96 5.75
CA LEU A 425 29.03 4.22 6.97
C LEU A 425 28.89 5.16 8.17
N MET A 426 28.03 4.81 9.13
CA MET A 426 27.98 5.49 10.43
C MET A 426 28.75 4.66 11.45
N VAL A 427 29.69 5.29 12.16
CA VAL A 427 30.49 4.66 13.23
C VAL A 427 30.28 5.46 14.51
N ASP A 428 29.69 4.87 15.55
CA ASP A 428 29.51 5.48 16.88
C ASP A 428 28.86 6.89 16.86
N GLY A 429 27.83 7.08 16.03
CA GLY A 429 27.16 8.38 15.87
C GLY A 429 27.99 9.43 15.13
N ILE A 430 29.19 9.08 14.65
CA ILE A 430 30.02 9.88 13.76
C ILE A 430 29.93 9.26 12.36
N VAL A 431 29.30 9.98 11.43
CA VAL A 431 29.24 9.54 10.03
C VAL A 431 30.63 9.70 9.40
N ARG A 432 31.16 8.65 8.76
CA ARG A 432 32.50 8.62 8.15
C ARG A 432 32.48 8.17 6.69
#